data_AF-A0A8E0RKT6-F1
#
_entry.id   AF-A0A8E0RKT6-F1
#
_cell.length_a   1.000
_cell.length_b   1.000
_cell.length_c   1.000
_cell.angle_alpha   90.00
_cell.angle_beta   90.00
_cell.angle_gamma   90.00
#
_symmetry.space_group_name_H-M   'P 1'
#
loop_
_entity.id
_entity.type
_entity.pdbx_description
1 polymer ?
#
loop_
_entity_poly.entity_id
_entity_poly.type
_entity_poly.pdbx_seq_one_letter_code
_entity_poly.pdbx_strand_id
1 'polypeptide(L)'
;MVPLKEEHKQFLMRVLLPLHKVKSVSMYHAQLAYCVIQFLEKDSTLTQPVILSLLKFWPKTHSPKEVMFLNELEEILDVVDPAEFRKIIKPLFTQLAKCVSSPHFQVSLAISVAGFTPIFYILATH
;
A
#
# COMPACT_ATOMS: atom_id res chain seq x y z
N MET A 1 -12.11 10.90 19.26
CA MET A 1 -12.17 9.65 18.46
C MET A 1 -12.16 8.46 19.41
N VAL A 2 -13.03 7.47 19.18
CA VAL A 2 -13.00 6.20 19.93
C VAL A 2 -11.90 5.32 19.33
N PRO A 3 -10.94 4.81 20.13
CA PRO A 3 -9.88 3.97 19.62
C PRO A 3 -10.42 2.69 18.99
N LEU A 4 -9.75 2.20 17.95
CA LEU A 4 -10.08 0.91 17.33
C LEU A 4 -9.92 -0.20 18.36
N LYS A 5 -11.01 -0.93 18.62
CA LYS A 5 -10.97 -2.15 19.42
C LYS A 5 -10.01 -3.17 18.81
N GLU A 6 -9.37 -3.96 19.67
CA GLU A 6 -8.39 -4.97 19.26
C GLU A 6 -8.96 -6.00 18.27
N GLU A 7 -10.23 -6.38 18.42
CA GLU A 7 -10.93 -7.28 17.50
C GLU A 7 -10.92 -6.77 16.04
N HIS A 8 -11.05 -5.45 15.84
CA HIS A 8 -11.03 -4.85 14.51
C HIS A 8 -9.60 -4.80 13.93
N LYS A 9 -8.59 -4.57 14.78
CA LYS A 9 -7.17 -4.65 14.37
C LYS A 9 -6.83 -6.06 13.92
N GLN A 10 -7.31 -7.07 14.66
CA GLN A 10 -7.14 -8.47 14.27
C GLN A 10 -7.89 -8.80 12.97
N PHE A 11 -9.08 -8.26 12.76
CA PHE A 11 -9.83 -8.42 11.52
C PHE A 11 -9.05 -7.87 10.32
N LEU A 12 -8.49 -6.66 10.42
CA LEU A 12 -7.62 -6.10 9.39
C LEU A 12 -6.44 -7.04 9.09
N MET A 13 -5.68 -7.42 10.12
CA MET A 13 -4.44 -8.16 9.96
C MET A 13 -4.63 -9.62 9.52
N ARG A 14 -5.71 -10.28 9.98
CA ARG A 14 -5.93 -11.71 9.78
C ARG A 14 -6.94 -12.03 8.69
N VAL A 15 -7.76 -11.06 8.28
CA VAL A 15 -8.80 -11.26 7.26
C VAL A 15 -8.57 -10.36 6.06
N LEU A 16 -8.61 -9.04 6.23
CA LEU A 16 -8.55 -8.11 5.10
C LEU A 16 -7.20 -8.19 4.36
N LEU A 17 -6.07 -8.08 5.06
CA LEU A 17 -4.76 -8.11 4.39
C LEU A 17 -4.51 -9.43 3.64
N PRO A 18 -4.79 -10.62 4.20
CA PRO A 18 -4.65 -11.87 3.45
C PRO A 18 -5.50 -12.00 2.17
N LEU A 19 -6.63 -11.27 2.04
CA LEU A 19 -7.46 -11.30 0.83
C LEU A 19 -6.73 -10.78 -0.42
N HIS A 20 -5.68 -9.96 -0.26
CA HIS A 20 -4.83 -9.51 -1.36
C HIS A 20 -4.06 -10.66 -2.04
N LYS A 21 -3.89 -11.80 -1.38
CA LYS A 21 -3.15 -12.95 -1.94
C LYS A 21 -3.95 -13.69 -3.01
N VAL A 22 -5.28 -13.63 -2.96
CA VAL A 22 -6.16 -14.43 -3.82
C VAL A 22 -6.00 -14.01 -5.28
N LYS A 23 -6.14 -14.96 -6.22
CA LYS A 23 -5.98 -14.70 -7.67
C LYS A 23 -7.08 -13.81 -8.22
N SER A 24 -8.32 -13.97 -7.75
CA SER A 24 -9.51 -13.22 -8.17
C SER A 24 -9.68 -11.86 -7.46
N VAL A 25 -8.62 -11.33 -6.83
CA VAL A 25 -8.68 -10.06 -6.09
C VAL A 25 -9.20 -8.89 -6.94
N SER A 26 -8.98 -8.92 -8.25
CA SER A 26 -9.49 -7.92 -9.20
C SER A 26 -11.00 -7.70 -9.13
N MET A 27 -11.78 -8.69 -8.69
CA MET A 27 -13.23 -8.57 -8.58
C MET A 27 -13.68 -7.69 -7.41
N TYR A 28 -12.84 -7.49 -6.40
CA TYR A 28 -13.22 -6.82 -5.14
C TYR A 28 -12.14 -5.89 -4.59
N HIS A 29 -11.09 -5.61 -5.37
CA HIS A 29 -9.93 -4.86 -4.89
C HIS A 29 -10.27 -3.45 -4.45
N ALA A 30 -11.09 -2.72 -5.21
CA ALA A 30 -11.46 -1.36 -4.87
C ALA A 30 -12.15 -1.29 -3.49
N GLN A 31 -13.04 -2.24 -3.21
CA GLN A 31 -13.73 -2.34 -1.92
C GLN A 31 -12.75 -2.73 -0.80
N LEU A 32 -11.80 -3.61 -1.09
CA LEU A 32 -10.79 -4.04 -0.12
C LEU A 32 -9.83 -2.91 0.25
N ALA A 33 -9.30 -2.19 -0.75
CA ALA A 33 -8.44 -1.03 -0.58
C ALA A 33 -9.15 0.06 0.23
N TYR A 34 -10.41 0.37 -0.12
CA TYR A 34 -11.25 1.29 0.64
C TYR A 34 -11.35 0.90 2.12
N CYS A 35 -11.61 -0.38 2.42
CA CYS A 35 -11.62 -0.85 3.81
C CYS A 35 -10.27 -0.63 4.50
N VAL A 36 -9.15 -0.96 3.85
CA VAL A 36 -7.80 -0.76 4.43
C VAL A 36 -7.54 0.71 4.74
N ILE A 37 -7.85 1.62 3.81
CA ILE A 37 -7.66 3.07 3.99
C ILE A 37 -8.51 3.57 5.17
N GLN A 38 -9.78 3.15 5.27
CA GLN A 38 -10.64 3.54 6.40
C GLN A 38 -10.10 3.08 7.76
N PHE A 39 -9.36 1.97 7.82
CA PHE A 39 -8.67 1.54 9.04
C PHE A 39 -7.49 2.47 9.37
N LEU A 40 -6.71 2.90 8.38
CA LEU A 40 -5.55 3.76 8.55
C LEU A 40 -5.94 5.19 8.92
N GLU A 41 -6.98 5.76 8.31
CA GLU A 41 -7.53 7.08 8.71
C GLU A 41 -7.98 7.09 10.17
N LYS A 42 -8.41 5.93 10.68
CA LYS A 42 -8.91 5.79 12.06
C LYS A 42 -7.80 5.54 13.08
N ASP A 43 -6.73 4.86 12.68
CA ASP A 43 -5.57 4.56 13.52
C ASP A 43 -4.30 4.41 12.65
N SER A 44 -3.56 5.50 12.50
CA SER A 44 -2.36 5.55 11.67
C SER A 44 -1.23 4.66 12.16
N THR A 45 -1.25 4.21 13.42
CA THR A 45 -0.25 3.26 13.97
C THR A 45 -0.27 1.90 13.26
N LEU A 46 -1.35 1.61 12.52
CA LEU A 46 -1.51 0.42 11.70
C LEU A 46 -0.79 0.50 10.34
N THR A 47 -0.29 1.68 9.94
CA THR A 47 0.37 1.88 8.64
C THR A 47 1.53 0.92 8.43
N GLN A 48 2.48 0.89 9.37
CA GLN A 48 3.66 0.05 9.24
C GLN A 48 3.32 -1.44 9.05
N PRO A 49 2.50 -2.09 9.91
CA PRO A 49 2.16 -3.49 9.71
C PRO A 49 1.34 -3.75 8.43
N VAL A 50 0.49 -2.81 8.00
CA VAL A 50 -0.25 -2.92 6.73
C VAL A 50 0.70 -2.92 5.54
N ILE A 51 1.56 -1.91 5.43
CA ILE A 51 2.50 -1.77 4.31
C ILE A 51 3.45 -2.96 4.25
N LEU A 52 4.02 -3.39 5.38
CA LEU A 52 4.90 -4.56 5.41
C LEU A 52 4.17 -5.84 4.97
N SER A 53 2.88 -5.96 5.23
CA SER A 53 2.06 -7.09 4.76
C SER A 53 1.80 -7.03 3.26
N LEU A 54 1.46 -5.85 2.72
CA LEU A 54 1.29 -5.66 1.27
C LEU A 54 2.60 -5.95 0.52
N LEU A 55 3.73 -5.45 1.00
CA LEU A 55 5.05 -5.74 0.45
C LEU A 55 5.39 -7.24 0.52
N LYS A 56 4.98 -7.94 1.59
CA LYS A 56 5.12 -9.40 1.70
C LYS A 56 4.27 -10.14 0.67
N PHE A 57 3.09 -9.60 0.31
CA PHE A 57 2.18 -10.20 -0.67
C PHE A 57 2.41 -9.70 -2.09
N TRP A 58 3.46 -8.90 -2.33
CA TRP A 58 3.72 -8.26 -3.60
C TRP A 58 3.74 -9.28 -4.76
N PRO A 59 2.97 -9.05 -5.84
CA PRO A 59 2.96 -9.92 -7.01
C PRO A 59 4.34 -9.96 -7.68
N LYS A 60 4.87 -11.15 -7.98
CA LYS A 60 6.18 -11.31 -8.64
C LYS A 60 6.11 -11.54 -10.15
N THR A 61 4.96 -12.00 -10.66
CA THR A 61 4.80 -12.47 -12.05
C THR A 61 3.47 -12.06 -12.69
N HIS A 62 2.64 -11.24 -12.01
CA HIS A 62 1.30 -10.87 -12.48
C HIS A 62 1.16 -9.35 -12.56
N SER A 63 1.57 -8.77 -13.70
CA SER A 63 1.67 -7.32 -13.89
C SER A 63 0.36 -6.55 -13.62
N PRO A 64 -0.83 -7.01 -14.04
CA PRO A 64 -2.07 -6.29 -13.71
C PRO A 64 -2.33 -6.19 -12.19
N LYS A 65 -1.88 -7.19 -11.43
CA LYS A 65 -2.05 -7.22 -9.97
C LYS A 65 -1.02 -6.34 -9.29
N GLU A 66 0.18 -6.23 -9.88
CA GLU A 66 1.21 -5.29 -9.42
C GLU A 66 0.76 -3.84 -9.59
N VAL A 67 0.11 -3.49 -10.71
CA VAL A 67 -0.50 -2.16 -10.90
C VAL A 67 -1.58 -1.88 -9.84
N MET A 68 -2.42 -2.87 -9.53
CA MET A 68 -3.42 -2.69 -8.47
C MET A 68 -2.81 -2.42 -7.10
N PHE A 69 -1.74 -3.15 -6.74
CA PHE A 69 -0.99 -2.92 -5.50
C PHE A 69 -0.33 -1.54 -5.49
N LEU A 70 0.18 -1.06 -6.62
CA LEU A 70 0.75 0.29 -6.73
C LEU A 70 -0.31 1.37 -6.50
N ASN A 71 -1.50 1.22 -7.09
CA ASN A 71 -2.60 2.17 -6.89
C ASN A 71 -3.07 2.19 -5.42
N GLU A 72 -3.27 1.02 -4.80
CA GLU A 72 -3.64 0.98 -3.38
C GLU A 72 -2.55 1.60 -2.50
N LEU A 73 -1.28 1.35 -2.83
CA LEU A 73 -0.16 1.91 -2.10
C LEU A 73 -0.10 3.44 -2.21
N GLU A 74 -0.38 3.99 -3.38
CA GLU A 74 -0.51 5.44 -3.60
C GLU A 74 -1.63 6.03 -2.73
N GLU A 75 -2.83 5.45 -2.75
CA GLU A 75 -3.95 5.91 -1.92
C GLU A 75 -3.63 5.84 -0.41
N ILE A 76 -2.89 4.81 0.05
CA ILE A 76 -2.41 4.73 1.44
C ILE A 76 -1.41 5.86 1.76
N LEU A 77 -0.52 6.18 0.81
CA LEU A 77 0.48 7.24 0.99
C LEU A 77 -0.13 8.65 1.03
N ASP A 78 -1.33 8.85 0.49
CA ASP A 78 -2.04 10.12 0.58
C ASP A 78 -2.57 10.41 2.00
N VAL A 79 -2.81 9.37 2.80
CA VAL A 79 -3.34 9.48 4.17
C VAL A 79 -2.31 9.18 5.25
N VAL A 80 -1.06 8.85 4.89
CA VAL A 80 -0.05 8.40 5.85
C VAL A 80 0.52 9.56 6.66
N ASP A 81 0.62 9.37 7.97
CA ASP A 81 1.35 10.31 8.83
C ASP A 81 2.86 10.28 8.53
N PRO A 82 3.54 11.44 8.47
CA PRO A 82 4.98 11.50 8.20
C PRO A 82 5.83 10.67 9.18
N ALA A 83 5.39 10.56 10.44
CA ALA A 83 6.07 9.76 11.45
C ALA A 83 6.02 8.25 11.15
N GLU A 84 4.90 7.76 10.62
CA GLU A 84 4.75 6.37 10.21
C GLU A 84 5.45 6.10 8.87
N PHE A 85 5.40 7.05 7.94
CA PHE A 85 6.11 6.97 6.66
C PHE A 85 7.62 6.74 6.85
N ARG A 86 8.24 7.45 7.79
CA ARG A 86 9.67 7.26 8.12
C ARG A 86 10.02 5.82 8.50
N LYS A 87 9.08 5.06 9.07
CA LYS A 87 9.31 3.66 9.47
C LYS A 87 9.27 2.69 8.28
N ILE A 88 8.58 3.05 7.20
CA ILE A 88 8.37 2.18 6.02
C ILE A 88 9.18 2.60 4.80
N ILE A 89 9.81 3.78 4.82
CA ILE A 89 10.47 4.37 3.64
C ILE A 89 11.48 3.42 2.98
N LYS A 90 12.35 2.78 3.76
CA LYS A 90 13.38 1.87 3.24
C LYS A 90 12.79 0.65 2.51
N PRO A 91 11.94 -0.18 3.14
CA PRO A 91 11.36 -1.33 2.46
C PRO A 91 10.43 -0.94 1.30
N LEU A 92 9.69 0.17 1.42
CA LEU A 92 8.82 0.69 0.37
C LEU A 92 9.61 1.05 -0.89
N PHE A 93 10.63 1.90 -0.76
CA PHE A 93 11.43 2.32 -1.91
C PHE A 93 12.25 1.19 -2.51
N THR A 94 12.69 0.23 -1.69
CA THR A 94 13.36 -0.98 -2.19
C THR A 94 12.43 -1.77 -3.12
N GLN A 95 11.12 -1.82 -2.83
CA GLN A 95 10.17 -2.46 -3.70
C GLN A 95 9.88 -1.62 -4.95
N LEU A 96 9.66 -0.31 -4.80
CA LEU A 96 9.41 0.59 -5.93
C LEU A 96 10.59 0.58 -6.94
N ALA A 97 11.83 0.54 -6.48
CA ALA A 97 13.01 0.45 -7.35
C ALA A 97 13.02 -0.83 -8.21
N LYS A 98 12.50 -1.95 -7.69
CA LYS A 98 12.33 -3.19 -8.47
C LYS A 98 11.23 -3.03 -9.52
N CYS A 99 10.16 -2.33 -9.19
CA CYS A 99 9.07 -2.06 -10.12
C CYS A 99 9.54 -1.16 -11.28
N VAL A 100 10.36 -0.13 -11.01
CA VAL A 100 10.95 0.75 -12.05
C VAL A 100 11.90 -0.01 -12.98
N SER A 101 12.64 -0.98 -12.46
CA SER A 101 13.54 -1.83 -13.26
C SER A 101 12.84 -3.01 -13.95
N SER A 102 11.52 -3.14 -13.81
CA SER A 102 10.75 -4.20 -14.43
C SER A 102 10.72 -4.02 -15.97
N PRO A 103 11.00 -5.08 -16.75
CA PRO A 103 10.91 -5.01 -18.21
C PRO A 103 9.46 -4.89 -18.70
N HIS A 104 8.47 -4.95 -17.81
CA HIS A 104 7.06 -4.78 -18.14
C HIS A 104 6.67 -3.30 -18.24
N PHE A 105 6.40 -2.86 -19.47
CA PHE A 105 6.05 -1.48 -19.81
C PHE A 105 4.95 -0.86 -18.94
N GLN A 106 3.92 -1.63 -18.54
CA GLN A 106 2.81 -1.14 -17.70
C GLN A 106 3.24 -0.78 -16.27
N VAL A 107 4.26 -1.44 -15.71
CA VAL A 107 4.74 -1.18 -14.34
C VAL A 107 5.61 0.07 -14.32
N SER A 108 6.48 0.24 -15.33
CA SER A 108 7.28 1.44 -15.49
C SER A 108 6.42 2.66 -15.78
N LEU A 109 5.38 2.51 -16.62
CA LEU A 109 4.44 3.58 -16.93
C LEU A 109 3.59 3.98 -15.71
N ALA A 110 3.12 3.02 -14.91
CA ALA A 110 2.37 3.32 -13.68
C ALA A 110 3.16 4.22 -12.74
N ILE A 111 4.47 3.99 -12.56
CA ILE A 111 5.31 4.84 -11.70
C ILE A 111 5.55 6.23 -12.31
N SER A 112 5.61 6.34 -13.64
CA SER A 112 5.75 7.63 -14.33
C SER A 112 4.45 8.44 -14.40
N VAL A 113 3.27 7.79 -14.42
CA VAL A 113 1.96 8.44 -14.59
C VAL A 113 1.25 8.67 -13.25
N ALA A 114 1.45 7.80 -12.25
CA ALA A 114 0.85 7.93 -10.92
C ALA A 114 1.30 9.19 -10.17
N GLY A 115 2.33 9.91 -10.64
CA GLY A 115 2.69 11.18 -10.00
C GLY A 115 2.85 11.00 -8.49
N PHE A 116 3.90 10.28 -8.07
CA PHE A 116 4.33 10.16 -6.67
C PHE A 116 4.77 11.52 -6.06
N THR A 117 4.09 12.60 -6.42
CA THR A 117 4.12 13.95 -5.88
C THR A 117 4.03 13.97 -4.35
N PRO A 118 3.24 13.12 -3.66
CA PRO A 118 3.27 13.04 -2.19
C PRO A 118 4.64 12.55 -1.68
N ILE A 119 5.27 11.60 -2.37
CA ILE A 119 6.61 11.11 -2.01
C ILE A 119 7.65 12.24 -2.14
N PHE A 120 7.61 13.03 -3.21
CA PHE A 120 8.51 14.18 -3.36
C PHE A 120 8.21 15.30 -2.36
N TYR A 121 6.95 15.55 -2.03
CA TYR A 121 6.55 16.56 -1.04
C TYR A 121 6.97 16.17 0.39
N ILE A 122 6.82 14.90 0.76
CA ILE A 122 7.23 14.36 2.07
C ILE A 122 8.76 14.29 2.17
N LEU A 123 9.47 14.04 1.08
CA LEU A 123 10.94 14.09 1.02
C LEU A 123 11.51 15.52 0.94
N ALA A 124 10.75 16.50 0.46
CA ALA A 124 11.23 17.90 0.33
C ALA A 124 11.00 18.74 1.59
N THR A 125 10.22 18.25 2.55
CA THR A 125 9.90 18.95 3.80
C THR A 125 10.79 18.52 4.99
N HIS A 126 11.77 17.64 4.77
CA HIS A 126 12.77 17.17 5.76
C HIS A 126 14.09 16.80 5.08
#